data_AF-M8BFS2-F1
#
_entry.id   AF-M8BFS2-F1
#
_cell.length_a   1.000
_cell.length_b   1.000
_cell.length_c   1.000
_cell.angle_alpha   90.00
_cell.angle_beta   90.00
_cell.angle_gamma   90.00
#
_symmetry.space_group_name_H-M   'P 1'
#
loop_
_entity.id
_entity.type
_entity.pdbx_description
1 polymer ?
#
loop_
_entity_poly.entity_id
_entity_poly.type
_entity_poly.pdbx_seq_one_letter_code
_entity_poly.pdbx_strand_id
1 'polypeptide(L)' 'MGSGVIDVDYRDLVGIVFFNHSEADFSVKPDDRAAQMIVQVIATPEVAEVEDLDATVRREGLLGSTDVSTQKLCRYI' A
#
# COMPACT_ATOMS: atom_id res chain seq x y z
N MET A 1 0.82 -11.51 2.60
CA MET A 1 0.56 -10.07 2.73
C MET A 1 0.49 -9.77 4.22
N GLY A 2 1.34 -8.87 4.71
CA GLY A 2 1.43 -8.53 6.13
C GLY A 2 0.34 -7.58 6.60
N SER A 3 0.04 -7.60 7.90
CA SER A 3 -0.56 -6.45 8.61
C SER A 3 0.56 -5.51 9.11
N GLY A 4 0.21 -4.35 9.63
CA GLY A 4 1.19 -3.39 10.17
C GLY A 4 0.67 -1.98 10.40
N VAL A 5 -0.65 -1.75 10.28
CA VAL A 5 -1.26 -0.47 10.62
C VAL A 5 -1.57 -0.48 12.12
N ILE A 6 -1.06 0.52 12.83
CA ILE A 6 -1.34 0.75 14.25
C ILE A 6 -2.02 2.11 14.34
N ASP A 7 -3.26 2.13 14.79
CA ASP A 7 -4.05 3.35 14.90
C ASP A 7 -3.59 4.23 16.08
N VAL A 8 -3.87 5.53 15.97
CA VAL A 8 -3.43 6.55 16.95
C VAL A 8 -4.03 6.34 18.35
N ASP A 9 -5.20 5.70 18.41
CA ASP A 9 -5.95 5.42 19.63
C ASP A 9 -5.70 4.01 20.18
N TYR A 10 -4.85 3.20 19.52
CA TYR A 10 -4.46 1.88 20.02
C TYR A 10 -3.50 2.00 21.22
N ARG A 11 -3.82 1.30 22.32
CA ARG A 11 -3.07 1.35 23.59
C ARG A 11 -2.64 0.00 24.15
N ASP A 12 -3.08 -1.09 23.52
CA ASP A 12 -2.78 -2.44 23.97
C ASP A 12 -1.43 -2.93 23.41
N LEU A 13 -1.13 -4.22 23.62
CA LEU A 13 0.12 -4.85 23.19
C LEU A 13 0.25 -4.88 21.67
N VAL A 14 1.24 -4.17 21.15
CA VAL A 14 1.59 -4.20 19.73
C VAL A 14 2.20 -5.55 19.35
N GLY A 15 1.51 -6.29 18.48
CA GLY A 15 1.98 -7.54 17.91
C GLY A 15 2.55 -7.38 16.50
N ILE A 16 3.45 -8.28 16.10
CA ILE A 16 3.99 -8.36 14.74
C ILE A 16 3.40 -9.60 14.06
N VAL A 17 2.77 -9.42 12.90
CA VAL A 17 2.37 -10.54 12.05
C VAL A 17 3.54 -10.88 11.12
N PHE A 18 4.29 -11.91 11.49
CA PHE A 18 5.49 -12.33 10.76
C PHE A 18 5.15 -13.39 9.71
N PHE A 19 5.60 -13.19 8.47
CA PHE A 19 5.47 -14.16 7.39
C PHE A 19 6.86 -14.66 6.98
N ASN A 20 7.11 -15.95 7.21
CA ASN A 20 8.25 -16.64 6.61
C ASN A 20 7.83 -17.18 5.23
N HIS A 21 8.42 -16.63 4.17
CA HIS A 21 8.15 -17.06 2.78
C HIS A 21 9.10 -18.17 2.28
N SER A 22 10.00 -18.66 3.14
CA SER A 22 10.89 -19.78 2.80
C SER A 22 10.28 -21.13 3.19
N GLU A 23 10.81 -22.21 2.61
CA GLU A 23 10.45 -23.59 2.97
C GLU A 23 11.13 -24.09 4.25
N ALA A 24 12.09 -23.31 4.79
CA ALA A 24 12.83 -23.66 5.99
C ALA A 24 12.22 -22.96 7.22
N ASP A 25 12.30 -23.63 8.38
CA ASP A 25 11.87 -23.04 9.64
C ASP A 25 12.71 -21.83 10.02
N PHE A 26 12.06 -20.80 10.57
CA PHE A 26 12.71 -19.59 11.06
C PHE A 26 12.37 -19.38 12.53
N SER A 27 13.36 -19.47 13.41
CA SER A 27 13.18 -19.26 14.85
C SER A 27 13.42 -17.80 15.23
N VAL A 28 12.43 -17.16 15.86
CA VAL A 28 12.58 -15.85 16.50
C VAL A 28 12.89 -16.06 17.98
N LYS A 29 13.92 -15.39 18.49
CA LYS A 29 14.33 -15.43 19.91
C LYS A 29 13.99 -14.12 20.61
N PRO A 30 13.91 -14.12 21.95
CA PRO A 30 13.91 -12.88 22.71
C PRO A 30 15.08 -11.98 22.28
N ASP A 31 14.82 -10.67 22.22
CA ASP A 31 15.76 -9.62 21.80
C ASP A 31 16.11 -9.55 20.30
N ASP A 32 15.57 -10.45 19.46
CA ASP A 32 15.71 -10.32 18.01
C ASP A 32 14.94 -9.11 17.47
N ARG A 33 15.56 -8.35 16.57
CA ARG A 33 14.91 -7.25 15.86
C ARG A 33 14.08 -7.80 14.69
N ALA A 34 12.83 -8.17 14.97
CA ALA A 34 11.93 -8.81 13.99
C ALA A 34 11.16 -7.83 13.07
N ALA A 35 11.04 -6.55 13.46
CA ALA A 35 10.38 -5.51 12.66
C ALA A 35 10.94 -4.11 12.99
N GLN A 36 10.50 -3.13 12.21
CA GLN A 36 10.74 -1.70 12.45
C GLN A 36 9.42 -0.94 12.43
N MET A 37 9.31 0.13 13.21
CA MET A 37 8.16 1.02 13.22
C MET A 37 8.49 2.31 12.46
N ILE A 38 7.59 2.74 11.57
CA ILE A 38 7.69 4.01 10.85
C ILE A 38 6.48 4.84 11.23
N VAL A 39 6.71 6.07 11.70
CA VAL A 39 5.62 7.02 12.01
C VAL A 39 5.24 7.74 10.73
N GLN A 40 4.07 7.44 10.20
CA GLN A 40 3.55 8.06 8.98
C GLN A 40 2.63 9.22 9.32
N VAL A 41 2.86 10.38 8.70
CA VAL A 41 1.93 11.51 8.77
C VAL A 41 0.74 11.19 7.87
N ILE A 42 -0.46 11.17 8.44
CA ILE A 42 -1.73 10.91 7.74
C ILE A 42 -2.66 12.12 7.87
N ALA A 43 -3.62 12.23 6.96
CA ALA A 43 -4.76 13.12 7.07
C ALA A 43 -6.01 12.29 7.35
N THR A 44 -6.89 12.75 8.25
CA THR A 44 -8.19 12.16 8.56
C THR A 44 -9.31 13.14 8.17
N PRO A 45 -9.58 13.34 6.87
CA PRO A 45 -10.59 14.28 6.40
C PRO A 45 -12.01 13.78 6.69
N GLU A 46 -12.96 14.71 6.78
CA GLU A 46 -14.38 14.37 6.77
C GLU A 46 -14.79 13.81 5.39
N VAL A 47 -15.70 12.84 5.40
CA VAL A 47 -16.23 12.23 4.18
C VAL A 47 -17.51 12.96 3.76
N ALA A 48 -17.56 13.42 2.51
CA ALA A 48 -18.73 14.03 1.90
C ALA A 48 -19.21 13.16 0.73
N GLU A 49 -20.49 12.77 0.77
CA GLU A 49 -21.14 12.04 -0.33
C GLU A 49 -21.58 13.02 -1.42
N VAL A 50 -21.30 12.68 -2.69
CA VAL A 50 -21.63 13.49 -3.88
C VAL A 50 -22.16 12.57 -4.98
N GLU A 51 -23.00 13.10 -5.87
CA GLU A 51 -23.56 12.32 -6.97
C GLU A 51 -22.51 11.92 -8.03
N ASP A 52 -21.50 12.78 -8.27
CA ASP A 52 -20.43 12.52 -9.23
C ASP A 52 -19.13 13.24 -8.82
N LEU A 53 -17.99 12.76 -9.33
CA LEU A 53 -16.65 13.34 -9.11
C LEU A 53 -16.18 14.09 -10.36
N ASP A 54 -15.39 15.15 -10.16
CA ASP A 54 -14.81 15.91 -11.27
C ASP A 54 -13.87 15.06 -12.15
N ALA A 55 -13.90 15.32 -13.47
CA ALA A 55 -13.03 14.64 -14.41
C ALA A 55 -11.55 15.00 -14.18
N THR A 56 -10.67 13.99 -14.12
CA THR A 56 -9.22 14.18 -14.01
C THR A 56 -8.50 13.78 -15.30
N VAL A 57 -7.26 14.24 -15.50
CA VAL A 57 -6.42 13.84 -16.65
C VAL A 57 -6.13 12.33 -16.65
N ARG A 58 -6.13 11.68 -15.49
CA ARG A 58 -5.86 10.23 -15.35
C ARG A 58 -7.05 9.34 -15.75
N ARG A 59 -8.29 9.82 -15.59
CA ARG A 59 -9.55 9.09 -15.89
C ARG A 59 -9.51 7.61 -15.47
N GLU A 60 -9.99 6.70 -16.33
CA GLU A 60 -10.05 5.24 -16.17
C GLU A 60 -8.67 4.55 -16.27
N GLY A 61 -7.57 5.26 -16.01
CA GLY A 61 -6.22 4.71 -15.99
C GLY A 61 -6.04 3.70 -14.84
N LEU A 62 -6.32 2.43 -15.14
CA LEU A 62 -6.18 1.30 -14.23
C LEU A 62 -4.73 0.80 -14.16
N LEU A 63 -4.51 -0.31 -13.45
CA LEU A 63 -3.20 -0.91 -13.28
C LEU A 63 -2.53 -1.20 -14.64
N GLY A 64 -1.35 -0.63 -14.88
CA GLY A 64 -0.60 -0.80 -16.14
C GLY A 64 -1.02 0.13 -17.28
N SER A 65 -1.94 1.09 -17.08
CA SER A 65 -2.46 1.96 -18.15
C SER A 65 -1.44 2.93 -18.78
N THR A 66 -0.22 2.99 -18.25
CA THR A 66 0.89 3.81 -18.77
C THR A 66 1.92 2.96 -19.50
N ASP A 67 1.49 1.89 -20.17
CA ASP A 67 2.27 0.83 -20.86
C ASP A 67 3.77 1.09 -21.06
N VAL A 68 4.57 0.08 -20.73
CA VAL A 68 6.05 0.14 -20.78
C VAL A 68 6.59 0.09 -22.23
N SER A 69 5.76 -0.11 -23.25
CA SER A 69 6.14 0.12 -24.66
C SER A 69 4.94 0.14 -25.61
N THR A 70 4.50 1.32 -26.04
CA THR A 70 3.76 1.44 -27.30
C THR A 70 4.17 2.72 -28.03
N GLN A 71 5.25 2.65 -28.81
CA GLN A 71 5.37 3.53 -29.97
C GLN A 71 4.22 3.16 -30.92
N LYS A 72 3.12 3.91 -30.85
CA LYS A 72 2.18 3.95 -31.98
C LYS A 72 2.97 4.53 -33.15
N LEU A 73 3.31 3.64 -34.08
CA LEU A 73 3.73 3.99 -35.42
C LEU A 73 2.71 5.00 -35.96
N CYS A 74 3.09 6.28 -36.00
CA CYS A 74 2.41 7.30 -36.80
C CYS A 74 2.53 6.87 -38.26
N ARG A 75 1.61 6.01 -38.71
CA ARG A 75 1.44 5.70 -40.12
C ARG A 75 0.60 6.83 -40.70
N TYR A 76 1.32 7.78 -41.29
CA TYR A 76 0.82 8.70 -42.31
C TYR A 76 -0.17 7.96 -43.24
N ILE A 77 -1.44 8.36 -43.19
CA ILE A 77 -2.25 8.70 -44.36
C ILE A 77 -3.06 9.94 -43.98
#